data_AF-A0AAU2HZH3-F1
#
_entry.id   AF-A0AAU2HZH3-F1
#
_cell.length_a   1.000
_cell.length_b   1.000
_cell.length_c   1.000
_cell.angle_alpha   90.00
_cell.angle_beta   90.00
_cell.angle_gamma   90.00
#
_symmetry.space_group_name_H-M   'P 1'
#
loop_
_entity.id
_entity.type
_entity.pdbx_description
1 polymer ?
#
loop_
_entity_poly.entity_id
_entity_poly.type
_entity_poly.pdbx_seq_one_letter_code
_entity_poly.pdbx_strand_id
1 'polypeptide(L)'
;MGRGTWSWIVPEGLWEIAEPLIPSSRVRPQGGGTQDTPDETLFAAIIYVLVSGCAWRAMPPCFGISKSTAHRRFLIWSRAGVWGRLHEEILHRLDDAGLLDLSRAVLDSAHVRAKKGGELTGPSPVDRGKPGSKMHVLSDANGLPLLVGLSAANTHGSLALKPMITGHQTRHDPHRGRYFKPQRLHADKAYDAPHLRKWLWGKHIGVRIARKGVESSERLGRRRWVIERTMSWLTGYRRLNHRYERQPRNYLAFLGLAAALCCYKRLLRLTT
;
A
#
# COMPACT_ATOMS: atom_id res chain seq x y z
N MET A 1 21.37 19.68 9.68
CA MET A 1 21.96 18.36 9.37
C MET A 1 21.43 17.94 8.01
N GLY A 2 22.29 17.39 7.17
CA GLY A 2 22.28 17.62 5.71
C GLY A 2 21.12 16.99 4.95
N ARG A 3 20.41 17.83 4.18
CA ARG A 3 19.65 17.39 3.00
C ARG A 3 20.52 16.40 2.21
N GLY A 4 20.02 15.20 2.00
CA GLY A 4 20.64 14.24 1.09
C GLY A 4 21.57 13.18 1.70
N THR A 5 21.66 13.04 3.03
CA THR A 5 22.42 11.93 3.66
C THR A 5 21.95 10.55 3.16
N TRP A 6 20.64 10.43 2.94
CA TRP A 6 20.00 9.19 2.49
C TRP A 6 19.42 9.29 1.07
N SER A 7 19.89 10.24 0.24
CA SER A 7 19.37 10.49 -1.12
C SER A 7 19.43 9.28 -2.06
N TRP A 8 20.37 8.36 -1.81
CA TRP A 8 20.50 7.11 -2.58
C TRP A 8 19.36 6.10 -2.32
N ILE A 9 18.57 6.25 -1.24
CA ILE A 9 17.47 5.35 -0.88
C ILE A 9 16.14 6.06 -0.63
N VAL A 10 16.18 7.27 -0.10
CA VAL A 10 15.01 8.12 0.16
C VAL A 10 14.93 9.19 -0.94
N PRO A 11 13.87 9.21 -1.76
CA PRO A 11 13.63 10.31 -2.70
C PRO A 11 13.62 11.67 -1.99
N GLU A 12 14.23 12.68 -2.61
CA GLU A 12 14.27 14.04 -2.08
C GLU A 12 12.87 14.59 -1.79
N GLY A 13 12.69 15.30 -0.68
CA GLY A 13 11.39 15.86 -0.25
C GLY A 13 10.44 14.86 0.43
N LEU A 14 10.70 13.55 0.34
CA LEU A 14 9.81 12.55 0.94
C LEU A 14 9.85 12.57 2.47
N TRP A 15 11.03 12.82 3.04
CA TRP A 15 11.21 12.85 4.49
C TRP A 15 10.39 13.99 5.12
N GLU A 16 10.40 15.16 4.50
CA GLU A 16 9.67 16.36 4.93
C GLU A 16 8.16 16.14 4.96
N ILE A 17 7.64 15.24 4.13
CA ILE A 17 6.23 14.81 4.15
C ILE A 17 5.99 13.78 5.27
N ALA A 18 6.94 12.88 5.52
CA ALA A 18 6.81 11.80 6.49
C ALA A 18 7.02 12.26 7.95
N GLU A 19 7.95 13.18 8.19
CA GLU A 19 8.36 13.69 9.50
C GLU A 19 7.17 14.11 10.38
N PRO A 20 6.25 14.99 9.95
CA PRO A 20 5.13 15.42 10.80
C PRO A 20 4.12 14.30 11.10
N LEU A 21 4.15 13.19 10.37
CA LEU A 21 3.23 12.06 10.55
C LEU A 21 3.72 11.08 11.62
N ILE A 22 4.99 11.17 12.01
CA ILE A 22 5.66 10.28 12.95
C ILE A 22 5.30 10.70 14.38
N PRO A 23 4.84 9.75 15.24
CA PRO A 23 4.56 10.08 16.63
C PRO A 23 5.85 10.46 17.36
N SER A 24 5.79 11.51 18.16
CA SER A 24 6.90 11.98 19.00
C SER A 24 7.50 10.85 19.85
N SER A 25 8.81 10.88 20.03
CA SER A 25 9.48 9.98 20.96
C SER A 25 8.96 10.25 22.37
N ARG A 26 8.48 9.20 23.06
CA ARG A 26 8.16 9.34 24.49
C ARG A 26 9.47 9.54 25.25
N VAL A 27 9.69 10.74 25.77
CA VAL A 27 10.74 11.01 26.75
C VAL A 27 10.43 10.18 27.99
N ARG A 28 11.40 9.38 28.46
CA ARG A 28 11.22 8.59 29.69
C ARG A 28 11.19 9.54 30.89
N PRO A 29 10.22 9.43 31.81
CA PRO A 29 10.16 10.28 33.02
C PRO A 29 11.41 10.19 33.89
N GLN A 30 12.11 9.06 33.85
CA GLN A 30 13.25 8.76 34.72
C GLN A 30 14.54 9.48 34.32
N GLY A 31 14.58 10.12 33.13
CA GLY A 31 15.84 10.57 32.55
C GLY A 31 16.75 9.38 32.20
N GLY A 32 17.32 9.37 31.00
CA GLY A 32 18.21 8.28 30.59
C GLY A 32 17.65 7.43 29.46
N GLY A 33 18.29 7.56 28.31
CA GLY A 33 18.12 6.78 27.11
C GLY A 33 19.26 7.15 26.16
N THR A 34 19.79 6.17 25.43
CA THR A 34 20.67 6.41 24.27
C THR A 34 20.06 7.49 23.39
N GLN A 35 20.87 8.44 22.90
CA GLN A 35 20.44 9.56 22.04
C GLN A 35 19.33 9.11 21.07
N ASP A 36 18.29 9.93 20.94
CA ASP A 36 17.22 9.71 19.97
C ASP A 36 17.88 9.49 18.61
N THR A 37 17.80 8.25 18.13
CA THR A 37 18.22 7.92 16.77
C THR A 37 17.43 8.84 15.84
N PRO A 38 18.09 9.60 14.93
CA PRO A 38 17.38 10.49 14.04
C PRO A 38 16.29 9.73 13.28
N ASP A 39 15.04 10.19 13.38
CA ASP A 39 13.90 9.50 12.78
C ASP A 39 14.05 9.42 11.24
N GLU A 40 14.78 10.36 10.63
CA GLU A 40 15.16 10.33 9.22
C GLU A 40 15.98 9.07 8.89
N THR A 41 16.99 8.75 9.71
CA THR A 41 17.81 7.54 9.53
C THR A 41 17.01 6.27 9.74
N LEU A 42 16.08 6.26 10.70
CA LEU A 42 15.14 5.15 10.88
C LEU A 42 14.23 4.96 9.66
N PHE A 43 13.73 6.06 9.09
CA PHE A 43 12.90 6.04 7.90
C PHE A 43 13.67 5.50 6.69
N ALA A 44 14.89 5.97 6.46
CA ALA A 44 15.79 5.47 5.42
C ALA A 44 16.09 3.97 5.59
N ALA A 45 16.38 3.52 6.82
CA ALA A 45 16.62 2.12 7.14
C ALA A 45 15.39 1.23 6.85
N ILE A 46 14.18 1.70 7.16
CA ILE A 46 12.94 0.97 6.87
C ILE A 46 12.69 0.87 5.36
N ILE A 47 12.91 1.95 4.61
CA ILE A 47 12.83 1.93 3.14
C ILE A 47 13.87 0.95 2.57
N TYR A 48 15.09 0.93 3.11
CA TYR A 48 16.10 -0.04 2.71
C TYR A 48 15.63 -1.48 2.91
N VAL A 49 15.03 -1.80 4.07
CA VAL A 49 14.47 -3.14 4.33
C VAL A 49 13.34 -3.49 3.36
N LEU A 50 12.48 -2.52 3.01
CA LEU A 50 11.42 -2.69 2.01
C LEU A 50 11.99 -3.01 0.63
N VAL A 51 12.95 -2.19 0.15
CA VAL A 51 13.55 -2.30 -1.19
C VAL A 51 14.40 -3.56 -1.32
N SER A 52 15.32 -3.79 -0.38
CA SER A 52 16.26 -4.91 -0.43
C SER A 52 15.61 -6.26 -0.08
N GLY A 53 14.55 -6.24 0.74
CA GLY A 53 13.93 -7.44 1.29
C GLY A 53 14.77 -8.14 2.38
N CYS A 54 15.87 -7.53 2.83
CA CYS A 54 16.77 -8.14 3.79
C CYS A 54 16.09 -8.41 5.15
N ALA A 55 16.60 -9.39 5.89
CA ALA A 55 16.21 -9.53 7.29
C ALA A 55 16.67 -8.29 8.09
N TRP A 56 15.95 -7.91 9.15
CA TRP A 56 16.34 -6.78 10.01
C TRP A 56 17.76 -6.91 10.58
N ARG A 57 18.25 -8.15 10.80
CA ARG A 57 19.62 -8.42 11.25
C ARG A 57 20.70 -8.19 10.19
N ALA A 58 20.32 -8.13 8.92
CA ALA A 58 21.21 -7.92 7.78
C ALA A 58 21.16 -6.47 7.28
N MET A 59 20.56 -5.57 8.08
CA MET A 59 20.55 -4.14 7.81
C MET A 59 22.00 -3.62 7.86
N PRO A 60 22.42 -2.78 6.89
CA PRO A 60 23.77 -2.24 6.85
C PRO A 60 24.19 -1.50 8.13
N PRO A 61 25.44 -1.67 8.60
CA PRO A 61 25.95 -0.95 9.76
C PRO A 61 25.96 0.58 9.59
N CYS A 62 26.02 1.08 8.35
CA CYS A 62 26.08 2.53 8.06
C CYS A 62 24.88 3.33 8.57
N PHE A 63 23.73 2.69 8.83
CA PHE A 63 22.60 3.36 9.46
C PHE A 63 22.89 3.72 10.93
N GLY A 64 23.84 3.05 11.60
CA GLY A 64 24.12 3.29 13.02
C GLY A 64 22.98 2.87 13.97
N ILE A 65 22.02 2.06 13.48
CA ILE A 65 20.82 1.64 14.22
C ILE A 65 20.89 0.15 14.50
N SER A 66 20.63 -0.27 15.74
CA SER A 66 20.51 -1.69 16.04
C SER A 66 19.25 -2.29 15.41
N LYS A 67 19.33 -3.56 14.97
CA LYS A 67 18.18 -4.29 14.39
C LYS A 67 16.93 -4.24 15.26
N SER A 68 17.11 -4.28 16.59
CA SER A 68 16.01 -4.29 17.56
C SER A 68 15.32 -2.94 17.64
N THR A 69 16.09 -1.84 17.58
CA THR A 69 15.55 -0.48 17.56
C THR A 69 14.78 -0.21 16.27
N ALA A 70 15.37 -0.52 15.11
CA ALA A 70 14.72 -0.34 13.80
C ALA A 70 13.39 -1.10 13.71
N HIS A 71 13.39 -2.39 14.06
CA HIS A 71 12.18 -3.20 14.04
C HIS A 71 11.13 -2.68 15.03
N ARG A 72 11.52 -2.32 16.26
CA ARG A 72 10.60 -1.77 17.26
C ARG A 72 9.95 -0.47 16.80
N ARG A 73 10.72 0.47 16.25
CA ARG A 73 10.20 1.75 15.73
C ARG A 73 9.28 1.53 14.54
N PHE A 74 9.64 0.64 13.61
CA PHE A 74 8.75 0.20 12.53
C PHE A 74 7.40 -0.30 13.06
N LEU A 75 7.39 -1.13 14.11
CA LEU A 75 6.14 -1.61 14.72
C LEU A 75 5.32 -0.47 15.35
N ILE A 76 5.97 0.46 16.04
CA ILE A 76 5.31 1.63 16.66
C ILE A 76 4.66 2.50 15.57
N TRP A 77 5.40 2.85 14.53
CA TRP A 77 4.90 3.67 13.41
C TRP A 77 3.79 2.94 12.64
N SER A 78 3.93 1.62 12.45
CA SER A 78 2.88 0.79 11.84
C SER A 78 1.61 0.76 12.68
N ARG A 79 1.72 0.69 14.01
CA ARG A 79 0.57 0.77 14.91
C ARG A 79 -0.09 2.14 14.87
N ALA A 80 0.71 3.19 14.80
CA ALA A 80 0.26 4.57 14.70
C ALA A 80 -0.31 4.92 13.31
N GLY A 81 -0.21 4.05 12.30
CA GLY A 81 -0.78 4.29 10.96
C GLY A 81 0.03 5.22 10.05
N VAL A 82 1.31 5.46 10.38
CA VAL A 82 2.20 6.40 9.65
C VAL A 82 2.20 6.15 8.15
N TRP A 83 2.36 4.89 7.73
CA TRP A 83 2.49 4.53 6.31
C TRP A 83 1.22 4.79 5.49
N GLY A 84 0.06 4.54 6.09
CA GLY A 84 -1.23 4.80 5.44
C GLY A 84 -1.52 6.29 5.30
N ARG A 85 -1.13 7.10 6.31
CA ARG A 85 -1.22 8.57 6.25
C ARG A 85 -0.22 9.17 5.26
N LEU A 86 1.00 8.65 5.20
CA LEU A 86 2.00 9.08 4.24
C LEU A 86 1.51 8.84 2.80
N HIS A 87 0.97 7.65 2.53
CA HIS A 87 0.36 7.34 1.24
C HIS A 87 -0.78 8.29 0.90
N GLU A 88 -1.65 8.60 1.86
CA GLU A 88 -2.77 9.54 1.69
C GLU A 88 -2.32 10.97 1.38
N GLU A 89 -1.35 11.48 2.14
CA GLU A 89 -0.79 12.82 1.95
C GLU A 89 -0.17 12.98 0.55
N ILE A 90 0.51 11.94 0.06
CA ILE A 90 1.05 11.93 -1.31
C ILE A 90 -0.07 11.88 -2.36
N LEU A 91 -1.16 11.15 -2.11
CA LEU A 91 -2.32 11.15 -2.99
C LEU A 91 -3.02 12.52 -3.03
N HIS A 92 -3.11 13.23 -1.90
CA HIS A 92 -3.62 14.61 -1.89
C HIS A 92 -2.76 15.54 -2.75
N ARG A 93 -1.43 15.43 -2.66
CA ARG A 93 -0.52 16.21 -3.53
C ARG A 93 -0.67 15.88 -5.01
N LEU A 94 -0.91 14.61 -5.34
CA LEU A 94 -1.22 14.20 -6.72
C LEU A 94 -2.56 14.77 -7.18
N ASP A 95 -3.59 14.82 -6.32
CA ASP A 95 -4.89 15.44 -6.65
C ASP A 95 -4.75 16.95 -6.86
N ASP A 96 -4.00 17.62 -5.99
CA ASP A 96 -3.74 19.06 -6.04
C ASP A 96 -3.03 19.46 -7.33
N ALA A 97 -2.13 18.59 -7.81
CA ALA A 97 -1.45 18.73 -9.09
C ALA A 97 -2.31 18.29 -10.30
N GLY A 98 -3.54 17.81 -10.09
CA GLY A 98 -4.42 17.31 -11.14
C GLY A 98 -3.95 16.01 -11.81
N LEU A 99 -3.11 15.23 -11.13
CA LEU A 99 -2.45 14.04 -11.68
C LEU A 99 -3.19 12.72 -11.43
N LEU A 100 -4.26 12.74 -10.63
CA LEU A 100 -5.11 11.56 -10.39
C LEU A 100 -6.21 11.44 -11.44
N ASP A 101 -6.28 10.29 -12.11
CA ASP A 101 -7.39 9.99 -13.04
C ASP A 101 -8.42 9.05 -12.41
N LEU A 102 -9.43 9.65 -11.79
CA LEU A 102 -10.57 8.94 -11.19
C LEU A 102 -11.73 8.68 -12.17
N SER A 103 -11.54 8.88 -13.48
CA SER A 103 -12.53 8.44 -14.49
C SER A 103 -12.77 6.93 -14.46
N ARG A 104 -11.80 6.20 -13.90
CA ARG A 104 -11.84 4.76 -13.65
C ARG A 104 -10.93 4.40 -12.48
N ALA A 105 -11.41 3.52 -11.62
CA ALA A 105 -10.56 2.72 -10.76
C ALA A 105 -10.49 1.26 -11.24
N VAL A 106 -9.37 0.60 -10.99
CA VAL A 106 -9.18 -0.83 -11.28
C VAL A 106 -8.84 -1.55 -9.98
N LEU A 107 -9.59 -2.60 -9.66
CA LEU A 107 -9.38 -3.45 -8.49
C LEU A 107 -8.91 -4.83 -8.94
N ASP A 108 -7.78 -5.26 -8.39
CA ASP A 108 -7.31 -6.63 -8.54
C ASP A 108 -6.58 -7.11 -7.28
N SER A 109 -6.32 -8.41 -7.20
CA SER A 109 -5.57 -9.04 -6.10
C SER A 109 -4.49 -9.99 -6.60
N ALA A 110 -3.36 -10.04 -5.90
CA ALA A 110 -2.29 -11.00 -6.14
C ALA A 110 -2.05 -11.88 -4.91
N HIS A 111 -1.69 -13.14 -5.14
CA HIS A 111 -1.34 -14.07 -4.06
C HIS A 111 0.10 -13.83 -3.60
N VAL A 112 0.31 -13.87 -2.29
CA VAL A 112 1.62 -13.72 -1.65
C VAL A 112 1.80 -14.88 -0.68
N ARG A 113 2.92 -15.61 -0.83
CA ARG A 113 3.22 -16.73 0.08
C ARG A 113 3.62 -16.20 1.45
N ALA A 114 2.98 -16.72 2.49
CA ALA A 114 3.21 -16.33 3.88
C ALA A 114 4.11 -17.36 4.58
N LYS A 115 5.41 -17.08 4.61
CA LYS A 115 6.43 -18.04 5.07
C LYS A 115 6.32 -18.40 6.56
N LYS A 116 5.70 -17.53 7.37
CA LYS A 116 5.59 -17.72 8.83
C LYS A 116 4.14 -17.88 9.34
N GLY A 117 3.16 -17.99 8.44
CA GLY A 117 1.73 -18.01 8.79
C GLY A 117 1.26 -16.72 9.48
N GLY A 118 0.29 -16.85 10.39
CA GLY A 118 -0.30 -15.75 11.17
C GLY A 118 -1.72 -15.38 10.73
N GLU A 119 -2.26 -14.31 11.30
CA GLU A 119 -3.59 -13.81 10.96
C GLU A 119 -3.68 -13.41 9.47
N LEU A 120 -4.87 -13.50 8.88
CA LEU A 120 -5.11 -13.26 7.45
C LEU A 120 -4.19 -14.11 6.56
N THR A 121 -3.90 -15.35 6.96
CA THR A 121 -3.28 -16.37 6.11
C THR A 121 -4.21 -17.55 5.97
N GLY A 122 -4.12 -18.26 4.85
CA GLY A 122 -4.92 -19.45 4.58
C GLY A 122 -4.35 -20.27 3.42
N PRO A 123 -4.89 -21.46 3.15
CA PRO A 123 -4.39 -22.33 2.09
C PRO A 123 -4.54 -21.64 0.72
N SER A 124 -3.42 -21.51 0.00
CA SER A 124 -3.42 -20.86 -1.31
C SER A 124 -3.89 -21.81 -2.41
N PRO A 125 -4.93 -21.46 -3.20
CA PRO A 125 -5.39 -22.28 -4.32
C PRO A 125 -4.36 -22.35 -5.47
N VAL A 126 -3.40 -21.42 -5.50
CA VAL A 126 -2.38 -21.31 -6.57
C VAL A 126 -0.98 -21.77 -6.14
N ASP A 127 -0.81 -22.19 -4.87
CA ASP A 127 0.48 -22.68 -4.35
C ASP A 127 0.29 -23.96 -3.53
N ARG A 128 -0.45 -24.93 -4.10
CA ARG A 128 -0.64 -26.29 -3.52
C ARG A 128 -1.12 -26.25 -2.06
N GLY A 129 -2.00 -25.32 -1.71
CA GLY A 129 -2.53 -25.17 -0.36
C GLY A 129 -1.54 -24.58 0.67
N LYS A 130 -0.34 -24.15 0.26
CA LYS A 130 0.61 -23.53 1.18
C LYS A 130 0.03 -22.24 1.77
N PRO A 131 0.39 -21.89 3.03
CA PRO A 131 -0.08 -20.66 3.66
C PRO A 131 0.26 -19.41 2.84
N GLY A 132 -0.76 -18.60 2.58
CA GLY A 132 -0.62 -17.35 1.84
C GLY A 132 -1.68 -16.32 2.18
N SER A 133 -1.50 -15.13 1.62
CA SER A 133 -2.43 -14.01 1.66
C SER A 133 -2.75 -13.52 0.25
N LYS A 134 -3.78 -12.69 0.10
CA LYS A 134 -4.02 -11.88 -1.09
C LYS A 134 -3.74 -10.43 -0.76
N MET A 135 -2.81 -9.81 -1.50
CA MET A 135 -2.70 -8.36 -1.52
C MET A 135 -3.69 -7.80 -2.52
N HIS A 136 -4.55 -6.88 -2.07
CA HIS A 136 -5.55 -6.20 -2.89
C HIS A 136 -5.02 -4.81 -3.24
N VAL A 137 -5.19 -4.40 -4.50
CA VAL A 137 -4.76 -3.09 -4.97
C VAL A 137 -5.91 -2.46 -5.73
N LEU A 138 -6.29 -1.25 -5.32
CA LEU A 138 -7.16 -0.36 -6.07
C LEU A 138 -6.26 0.70 -6.71
N SER A 139 -6.26 0.83 -8.03
CA SER A 139 -5.53 1.89 -8.74
C SER A 139 -6.47 2.86 -9.43
N ASP A 140 -5.95 4.03 -9.78
CA ASP A 140 -6.58 4.96 -10.72
C ASP A 140 -6.47 4.42 -12.17
N ALA A 141 -6.90 5.21 -13.15
CA ALA A 141 -6.88 4.80 -14.55
C ALA A 141 -5.45 4.65 -15.14
N ASN A 142 -4.45 5.26 -14.51
CA ASN A 142 -3.05 5.29 -14.93
C ASN A 142 -2.15 4.30 -14.18
N GLY A 143 -2.67 3.69 -13.10
CA GLY A 143 -1.95 2.72 -12.28
C GLY A 143 -1.34 3.29 -11.01
N LEU A 144 -1.74 4.48 -10.58
CA LEU A 144 -1.40 4.99 -9.25
C LEU A 144 -2.18 4.19 -8.20
N PRO A 145 -1.52 3.53 -7.24
CA PRO A 145 -2.24 2.80 -6.19
C PRO A 145 -2.98 3.81 -5.30
N LEU A 146 -4.31 3.73 -5.30
CA LEU A 146 -5.22 4.56 -4.50
C LEU A 146 -5.42 3.98 -3.10
N LEU A 147 -5.46 2.63 -3.02
CA LEU A 147 -5.60 1.92 -1.76
C LEU A 147 -5.02 0.52 -1.88
N VAL A 148 -4.44 0.03 -0.78
CA VAL A 148 -3.94 -1.34 -0.65
C VAL A 148 -4.62 -2.06 0.50
N GLY A 149 -4.83 -3.36 0.36
CA GLY A 149 -5.49 -4.21 1.35
C GLY A 149 -4.90 -5.61 1.43
N LEU A 150 -5.28 -6.36 2.45
CA LEU A 150 -4.79 -7.72 2.69
C LEU A 150 -5.93 -8.63 3.16
N SER A 151 -5.99 -9.85 2.65
CA SER A 151 -6.85 -10.93 3.16
C SER A 151 -6.12 -12.27 3.17
N ALA A 152 -6.73 -13.31 3.73
CA ALA A 152 -6.22 -14.67 3.58
C ALA A 152 -6.32 -15.15 2.12
N ALA A 153 -5.46 -16.09 1.71
CA ALA A 153 -5.42 -16.57 0.34
C ALA A 153 -6.69 -17.33 -0.09
N ASN A 154 -7.33 -18.04 0.83
CA ASN A 154 -8.59 -18.75 0.59
C ASN A 154 -9.82 -17.83 0.63
N THR A 155 -9.68 -16.55 1.02
CA THR A 155 -10.79 -15.59 1.01
C THR A 155 -11.26 -15.34 -0.42
N HIS A 156 -12.57 -15.41 -0.67
CA HIS A 156 -13.13 -15.10 -1.99
C HIS A 156 -12.87 -13.62 -2.35
N GLY A 157 -12.31 -13.36 -3.54
CA GLY A 157 -11.83 -12.03 -3.94
C GLY A 157 -12.92 -10.95 -3.87
N SER A 158 -14.17 -11.31 -4.18
CA SER A 158 -15.32 -10.39 -4.16
C SER A 158 -15.55 -9.70 -2.80
N LEU A 159 -15.12 -10.32 -1.69
CA LEU A 159 -15.25 -9.76 -0.35
C LEU A 159 -14.38 -8.51 -0.13
N ALA A 160 -13.32 -8.34 -0.93
CA ALA A 160 -12.46 -7.16 -0.84
C ALA A 160 -13.06 -5.92 -1.52
N LEU A 161 -14.06 -6.07 -2.40
CA LEU A 161 -14.59 -4.94 -3.18
C LEU A 161 -15.16 -3.84 -2.28
N LYS A 162 -16.04 -4.18 -1.33
CA LYS A 162 -16.65 -3.19 -0.45
C LYS A 162 -15.61 -2.51 0.46
N PRO A 163 -14.74 -3.23 1.18
CA PRO A 163 -13.67 -2.62 1.98
C PRO A 163 -12.77 -1.70 1.16
N MET A 164 -12.37 -2.10 -0.05
CA MET A 164 -11.45 -1.31 -0.88
C MET A 164 -12.09 -0.01 -1.38
N ILE A 165 -13.35 -0.06 -1.83
CA ILE A 165 -14.06 1.14 -2.28
C ILE A 165 -14.43 2.04 -1.10
N THR A 166 -14.91 1.48 0.01
CA THR A 166 -15.26 2.28 1.19
C THR A 166 -14.02 2.94 1.77
N GLY A 167 -12.89 2.23 1.93
CA GLY A 167 -11.67 2.80 2.49
C GLY A 167 -11.08 3.94 1.64
N HIS A 168 -11.28 3.89 0.32
CA HIS A 168 -10.93 4.99 -0.57
C HIS A 168 -11.91 6.16 -0.42
N GLN A 169 -13.21 5.89 -0.32
CA GLN A 169 -14.26 6.91 -0.21
C GLN A 169 -14.37 7.61 1.16
N THR A 170 -13.99 6.95 2.26
CA THR A 170 -14.08 7.52 3.62
C THR A 170 -13.14 8.70 3.84
N ARG A 171 -12.26 8.97 2.88
CA ARG A 171 -11.30 10.06 2.91
C ARG A 171 -11.90 11.27 2.20
N HIS A 172 -12.97 11.78 2.80
CA HIS A 172 -13.58 13.06 2.45
C HIS A 172 -12.65 14.16 2.95
N ASP A 173 -12.15 15.02 2.07
CA ASP A 173 -11.54 16.29 2.50
C ASP A 173 -12.68 17.28 2.80
N PRO A 174 -13.00 17.55 4.09
CA PRO A 174 -14.09 18.45 4.45
C PRO A 174 -13.79 19.91 4.11
N HIS A 175 -12.52 20.26 3.94
CA HIS A 175 -12.09 21.62 3.62
C HIS A 175 -12.17 21.91 2.12
N ARG A 176 -12.04 20.89 1.27
CA ARG A 176 -11.99 21.06 -0.19
C ARG A 176 -13.27 20.62 -0.93
N GLY A 177 -14.21 19.96 -0.25
CA GLY A 177 -15.49 19.54 -0.85
C GLY A 177 -15.35 18.53 -1.99
N ARG A 178 -14.21 17.83 -2.09
CA ARG A 178 -13.92 16.86 -3.15
C ARG A 178 -14.10 15.42 -2.65
N TYR A 179 -14.85 14.64 -3.40
CA TYR A 179 -15.00 13.21 -3.17
C TYR A 179 -13.96 12.44 -3.99
N PHE A 180 -13.05 11.72 -3.34
CA PHE A 180 -12.22 10.69 -3.96
C PHE A 180 -13.11 9.49 -4.34
N LYS A 181 -13.83 9.65 -5.45
CA LYS A 181 -14.82 8.69 -5.91
C LYS A 181 -14.58 8.38 -7.38
N PRO A 182 -14.26 7.13 -7.73
CA PRO A 182 -14.11 6.76 -9.11
C PRO A 182 -15.45 6.79 -9.83
N GLN A 183 -15.48 7.29 -11.06
CA GLN A 183 -16.69 7.27 -11.88
C GLN A 183 -17.10 5.85 -12.26
N ARG A 184 -16.11 4.96 -12.45
CA ARG A 184 -16.31 3.56 -12.83
C ARG A 184 -15.32 2.63 -12.13
N LEU A 185 -15.76 1.42 -11.77
CA LEU A 185 -14.91 0.37 -11.24
C LEU A 185 -14.74 -0.76 -12.26
N HIS A 186 -13.49 -1.05 -12.59
CA HIS A 186 -13.07 -2.24 -13.31
C HIS A 186 -12.57 -3.28 -12.33
N ALA A 187 -12.99 -4.54 -12.49
CA ALA A 187 -12.47 -5.65 -11.71
C ALA A 187 -12.61 -6.97 -12.48
N ASP A 188 -11.91 -8.00 -12.01
CA ASP A 188 -12.04 -9.37 -12.52
C ASP A 188 -13.50 -9.85 -12.45
N LYS A 189 -13.88 -10.72 -13.38
CA LYS A 189 -15.07 -11.58 -13.35
C LYS A 189 -15.24 -12.29 -12.00
N ALA A 190 -14.17 -12.59 -11.25
CA ALA A 190 -14.26 -13.10 -9.88
C ALA A 190 -15.09 -12.20 -8.93
N TYR A 191 -15.12 -10.89 -9.18
CA TYR A 191 -15.89 -9.89 -8.43
C TYR A 191 -17.36 -9.77 -8.88
N ASP A 192 -17.78 -10.53 -9.88
CA ASP A 192 -19.16 -10.50 -10.37
C ASP A 192 -20.11 -11.17 -9.36
N ALA A 193 -20.93 -10.34 -8.72
CA ALA A 193 -22.03 -10.75 -7.85
C ALA A 193 -23.16 -9.68 -7.88
N PRO A 194 -24.45 -10.07 -7.99
CA PRO A 194 -25.56 -9.12 -8.10
C PRO A 194 -25.61 -8.07 -6.98
N HIS A 195 -25.36 -8.50 -5.73
CA HIS A 195 -25.38 -7.60 -4.58
C HIS A 195 -24.23 -6.57 -4.60
N LEU A 196 -23.06 -6.89 -5.19
CA LEU A 196 -21.95 -5.94 -5.35
C LEU A 196 -22.25 -4.92 -6.45
N ARG A 197 -22.88 -5.35 -7.55
CA ARG A 197 -23.34 -4.44 -8.60
C ARG A 197 -24.36 -3.44 -8.07
N LYS A 198 -25.39 -3.93 -7.36
CA LYS A 198 -26.40 -3.08 -6.71
C LYS A 198 -25.78 -2.08 -5.74
N TRP A 199 -24.80 -2.53 -4.96
CA TRP A 199 -24.08 -1.67 -4.02
C TRP A 199 -23.26 -0.58 -4.72
N LEU A 200 -22.55 -0.90 -5.82
CA LEU A 200 -21.83 0.09 -6.62
C LEU A 200 -22.78 1.10 -7.28
N TRP A 201 -23.94 0.64 -7.75
CA TRP A 201 -24.98 1.51 -8.32
C TRP A 201 -25.55 2.47 -7.28
N GLY A 202 -25.84 1.99 -6.06
CA GLY A 202 -26.26 2.84 -4.94
C GLY A 202 -25.19 3.84 -4.52
N LYS A 203 -23.94 3.60 -4.89
CA LYS A 203 -22.84 4.56 -4.76
C LYS A 203 -22.62 5.41 -6.01
N HIS A 204 -23.45 5.34 -7.05
CA HIS A 204 -23.23 5.99 -8.35
C HIS A 204 -21.83 5.73 -8.94
N ILE A 205 -21.35 4.50 -8.85
CA ILE A 205 -20.11 4.04 -9.51
C ILE A 205 -20.52 3.11 -10.65
N GLY A 206 -20.12 3.45 -11.87
CA GLY A 206 -20.36 2.60 -13.04
C GLY A 206 -19.64 1.26 -12.94
N VAL A 207 -20.35 0.16 -13.20
CA VAL A 207 -19.81 -1.19 -13.06
C VAL A 207 -19.22 -1.68 -14.38
N ARG A 208 -17.92 -1.99 -14.39
CA ARG A 208 -17.20 -2.58 -15.52
C ARG A 208 -16.53 -3.90 -15.11
N ILE A 209 -17.38 -4.83 -14.70
CA ILE A 209 -17.04 -6.21 -14.34
C ILE A 209 -17.73 -7.11 -15.36
N ALA A 210 -17.02 -8.06 -15.97
CA ALA A 210 -17.64 -9.00 -16.91
C ALA A 210 -18.57 -9.97 -16.16
N ARG A 211 -19.72 -10.27 -16.73
CA ARG A 211 -20.71 -11.21 -16.17
C ARG A 211 -20.24 -12.67 -16.26
N LYS A 212 -20.29 -13.40 -15.15
CA LYS A 212 -20.07 -14.86 -15.06
C LYS A 212 -21.00 -15.59 -16.02
N GLY A 213 -20.44 -16.51 -16.81
CA GLY A 213 -21.19 -17.30 -17.81
C GLY A 213 -21.70 -16.55 -19.05
N VAL A 214 -21.59 -15.21 -19.12
CA VAL A 214 -22.19 -14.43 -20.23
C VAL A 214 -21.13 -13.72 -21.10
N GLU A 215 -20.20 -13.01 -20.47
CA GLU A 215 -19.26 -12.13 -21.21
C GLU A 215 -17.85 -12.73 -21.25
N SER A 216 -17.19 -12.62 -22.41
CA SER A 216 -15.77 -12.94 -22.58
C SER A 216 -14.88 -12.07 -21.70
N SER A 217 -13.84 -12.66 -21.12
CA SER A 217 -12.83 -11.95 -20.32
C SER A 217 -11.81 -11.17 -21.15
N GLU A 218 -11.74 -11.36 -22.46
CA GLU A 218 -10.72 -10.74 -23.34
C GLU A 218 -10.78 -9.21 -23.32
N ARG A 219 -11.99 -8.63 -23.29
CA ARG A 219 -12.19 -7.18 -23.23
C ARG A 219 -11.74 -6.58 -21.89
N LEU A 220 -11.64 -7.38 -20.82
CA LEU A 220 -11.07 -6.94 -19.54
C LEU A 220 -9.54 -6.78 -19.63
N GLY A 221 -8.87 -7.63 -20.43
CA GLY A 221 -7.40 -7.63 -20.59
C GLY A 221 -6.84 -6.30 -21.08
N ARG A 222 -7.54 -5.62 -21.99
CA ARG A 222 -7.14 -4.30 -22.54
C ARG A 222 -6.93 -3.22 -21.49
N ARG A 223 -7.47 -3.38 -20.28
CA ARG A 223 -7.39 -2.40 -19.18
C ARG A 223 -6.82 -2.98 -17.89
N ARG A 224 -6.69 -4.31 -17.78
CA ARG A 224 -6.02 -4.99 -16.65
C ARG A 224 -4.54 -4.76 -16.60
N TRP A 225 -3.88 -4.61 -17.75
CA TRP A 225 -2.44 -4.43 -17.81
C TRP A 225 -1.95 -3.26 -16.92
N VAL A 226 -2.80 -2.23 -16.71
CA VAL A 226 -2.51 -1.11 -15.80
C VAL A 226 -2.36 -1.56 -14.34
N ILE A 227 -3.30 -2.36 -13.83
CA ILE A 227 -3.25 -2.86 -12.45
C ILE A 227 -2.19 -3.95 -12.29
N GLU A 228 -1.98 -4.79 -13.30
CA GLU A 228 -0.91 -5.80 -13.32
C GLU A 228 0.46 -5.14 -13.28
N ARG A 229 0.66 -4.05 -14.04
CA ARG A 229 1.87 -3.23 -13.96
C ARG A 229 2.04 -2.60 -12.58
N THR A 230 0.96 -2.08 -12.00
CA THR A 230 0.97 -1.52 -10.64
C THR A 230 1.42 -2.57 -9.62
N MET A 231 0.88 -3.79 -9.72
CA MET A 231 1.30 -4.92 -8.89
C MET A 231 2.76 -5.27 -9.12
N SER A 232 3.25 -5.26 -10.37
CA SER A 232 4.66 -5.49 -10.68
C SER A 232 5.58 -4.43 -10.05
N TRP A 233 5.17 -3.16 -10.02
CA TRP A 233 5.91 -2.12 -9.30
C TRP A 233 5.96 -2.39 -7.79
N LEU A 234 4.84 -2.84 -7.20
CA LEU A 234 4.78 -3.19 -5.78
C LEU A 234 5.62 -4.43 -5.46
N THR A 235 5.55 -5.49 -6.26
CA THR A 235 6.37 -6.71 -6.05
C THR A 235 7.86 -6.48 -6.37
N GLY A 236 8.19 -5.42 -7.11
CA GLY A 236 9.57 -4.94 -7.28
C GLY A 236 10.27 -4.62 -5.96
N TYR A 237 9.53 -4.21 -4.93
CA TYR A 237 10.05 -4.10 -3.56
C TYR A 237 10.20 -5.49 -2.97
N ARG A 238 11.44 -5.98 -2.86
CA ARG A 238 11.73 -7.40 -2.56
C ARG A 238 11.11 -7.90 -1.26
N ARG A 239 10.86 -7.01 -0.28
CA ARG A 239 10.19 -7.38 0.97
C ARG A 239 8.74 -7.86 0.77
N LEU A 240 8.09 -7.47 -0.32
CA LEU A 240 6.70 -7.82 -0.60
C LEU A 240 6.52 -9.17 -1.32
N ASN A 241 7.57 -9.73 -1.93
CA ASN A 241 7.52 -11.02 -2.65
C ASN A 241 7.07 -12.19 -1.77
N HIS A 242 7.50 -12.20 -0.51
CA HIS A 242 7.06 -13.15 0.48
C HIS A 242 6.64 -12.39 1.73
N ARG A 243 5.50 -12.78 2.31
CA ARG A 243 5.08 -12.28 3.61
C ARG A 243 5.85 -13.02 4.69
N TYR A 244 6.79 -12.33 5.34
CA TYR A 244 7.52 -12.83 6.51
C TYR A 244 6.85 -12.40 7.82
N GLU A 245 6.02 -11.37 7.77
CA GLU A 245 5.33 -10.76 8.89
C GLU A 245 4.13 -11.61 9.33
N ARG A 246 4.16 -12.13 10.56
CA ARG A 246 3.02 -12.84 11.15
C ARG A 246 1.83 -11.91 11.37
N GLN A 247 2.06 -10.70 11.86
CA GLN A 247 1.00 -9.72 12.03
C GLN A 247 0.67 -9.06 10.67
N PRO A 248 -0.60 -9.13 10.21
CA PRO A 248 -1.01 -8.55 8.91
C PRO A 248 -0.75 -7.05 8.82
N ARG A 249 -0.89 -6.32 9.94
CA ARG A 249 -0.59 -4.88 10.02
C ARG A 249 0.82 -4.54 9.52
N ASN A 250 1.81 -5.37 9.83
CA ASN A 250 3.19 -5.11 9.48
C ASN A 250 3.45 -5.36 7.99
N TYR A 251 2.77 -6.35 7.39
CA TYR A 251 2.82 -6.53 5.94
C TYR A 251 2.10 -5.39 5.23
N LEU A 252 0.92 -4.99 5.72
CA LEU A 252 0.17 -3.86 5.19
C LEU A 252 0.93 -2.53 5.33
N ALA A 253 1.72 -2.36 6.38
CA ALA A 253 2.62 -1.22 6.57
C ALA A 253 3.67 -1.14 5.45
N PHE A 254 4.35 -2.24 5.13
CA PHE A 254 5.27 -2.28 4.00
C PHE A 254 4.57 -2.06 2.65
N LEU A 255 3.38 -2.64 2.48
CA LEU A 255 2.59 -2.48 1.25
C LEU A 255 2.13 -1.02 1.07
N GLY A 256 1.69 -0.36 2.14
CA GLY A 256 1.34 1.06 2.15
C GLY A 256 2.54 1.97 1.90
N LEU A 257 3.70 1.67 2.50
CA LEU A 257 4.95 2.40 2.23
C LEU A 257 5.40 2.23 0.76
N ALA A 258 5.28 1.03 0.20
CA ALA A 258 5.56 0.81 -1.22
C ALA A 258 4.61 1.58 -2.13
N ALA A 259 3.31 1.62 -1.80
CA ALA A 259 2.32 2.41 -2.52
C ALA A 259 2.64 3.91 -2.47
N ALA A 260 2.97 4.43 -1.26
CA ALA A 260 3.44 5.80 -1.06
C ALA A 260 4.66 6.13 -1.94
N LEU A 261 5.68 5.27 -1.95
CA LEU A 261 6.88 5.46 -2.78
C LEU A 261 6.58 5.43 -4.27
N CYS A 262 5.69 4.55 -4.74
CA CYS A 262 5.25 4.51 -6.13
C CYS A 262 4.55 5.83 -6.53
N CYS A 263 3.61 6.30 -5.72
CA CYS A 263 2.92 7.56 -5.92
C CYS A 263 3.88 8.75 -5.91
N TYR A 264 4.80 8.80 -4.95
CA TYR A 264 5.73 9.93 -4.80
C TYR A 264 6.74 10.00 -5.95
N LYS A 265 7.30 8.87 -6.37
CA LYS A 265 8.18 8.82 -7.56
C LYS A 265 7.44 9.29 -8.82
N ARG A 266 6.14 8.99 -8.93
CA ARG A 266 5.32 9.46 -10.04
C ARG A 266 5.04 10.96 -9.94
N LEU A 267 4.75 11.48 -8.75
CA LEU A 267 4.60 12.91 -8.49
C LEU A 267 5.85 13.67 -8.97
N LEU A 268 7.03 13.31 -8.44
CA LEU A 268 8.30 13.94 -8.82
C LEU A 268 8.54 13.92 -10.33
N ARG A 269 8.29 12.79 -11.00
CA ARG A 269 8.49 12.67 -12.44
C ARG A 269 7.54 13.54 -13.29
N LEU A 270 6.38 13.92 -12.76
CA LEU A 270 5.37 14.68 -13.48
C LEU A 270 5.34 16.17 -13.11
N THR A 271 5.98 16.54 -12.01
CA THR A 271 6.07 17.93 -11.53
C THR A 271 7.45 18.55 -11.68
N THR A 272 8.45 17.77 -12.12
CA THR A 272 9.79 18.22 -12.50
C THR A 272 9.93 18.13 -14.01
#